data_AF-A0A955UXR6-F1
#
_entry.id   AF-A0A955UXR6-F1
#
_cell.length_a   1.000
_cell.length_b   1.000
_cell.length_c   1.000
_cell.angle_alpha   90.00
_cell.angle_beta   90.00
_cell.angle_gamma   90.00
#
_symmetry.space_group_name_H-M   'P 1'
#
loop_
_entity.id
_entity.type
_entity.pdbx_description
1 polymer ?
#
loop_
_entity_poly.entity_id
_entity_poly.type
_entity_poly.pdbx_seq_one_letter_code
_entity_poly.pdbx_strand_id
1 'polypeptide(L)'
;VERARAEGAEAARAEDREPFRAALAALAELRREYLVQSREGIVELALAIAERVVRHALAEQADLLAAFVEHAVATVAADGPLEVRVSPIDCERLRAGEADDAAVARERGYVLVADPALARGDVVVEGASSELDGRIERLLGIVRASLLPVDRDEIERGGADAPGGGAR
;
A
#
# COMPACT_ATOMS: atom_id res chain seq x y z
N VAL A 1 -26.68 -28.84 56.34
CA VAL A 1 -25.75 -27.75 56.76
C VAL A 1 -24.38 -27.92 56.12
N GLU A 2 -23.74 -29.10 56.17
CA GLU A 2 -22.43 -29.33 55.52
C GLU A 2 -22.43 -29.16 53.99
N ARG A 3 -23.43 -29.70 53.26
CA ARG A 3 -23.53 -29.50 51.79
C ARG A 3 -23.67 -28.03 51.38
N ALA A 4 -24.51 -27.27 52.08
CA ALA A 4 -24.67 -25.83 51.82
C ALA A 4 -23.40 -25.02 52.11
N ARG A 5 -22.55 -25.47 53.04
CA ARG A 5 -21.25 -24.84 53.35
C ARG A 5 -20.20 -25.16 52.28
N ALA A 6 -20.21 -26.38 51.75
CA ALA A 6 -19.33 -26.79 50.65
C ALA A 6 -19.71 -26.10 49.34
N GLU A 7 -21.00 -26.04 49.00
CA GLU A 7 -21.52 -25.32 47.83
C GLU A 7 -21.23 -23.81 47.91
N GLY A 8 -21.40 -23.19 49.09
CA GLY A 8 -21.04 -21.79 49.29
C GLY A 8 -19.53 -21.50 49.17
N ALA A 9 -18.68 -22.45 49.56
CA ALA A 9 -17.22 -22.32 49.43
C ALA A 9 -16.73 -22.53 47.99
N GLU A 10 -17.39 -23.36 47.20
CA GLU A 10 -17.11 -23.51 45.77
C GLU A 10 -17.62 -22.32 44.95
N ALA A 11 -18.81 -21.79 45.28
CA ALA A 11 -19.34 -20.58 44.67
C ALA A 11 -18.44 -19.37 44.94
N ALA A 12 -18.00 -19.15 46.19
CA ALA A 12 -17.08 -18.06 46.53
C ALA A 12 -15.73 -18.17 45.80
N ARG A 13 -15.18 -19.39 45.65
CA ARG A 13 -13.93 -19.62 44.89
C ARG A 13 -14.12 -19.45 43.38
N ALA A 14 -15.32 -19.66 42.86
CA ALA A 14 -15.65 -19.39 41.46
C ALA A 14 -15.81 -17.89 41.22
N GLU A 15 -16.44 -17.18 42.14
CA GLU A 15 -16.64 -15.72 42.13
C GLU A 15 -15.29 -14.99 42.20
N ASP A 16 -14.35 -15.45 43.03
CA ASP A 16 -12.98 -14.91 43.11
C ASP A 16 -12.15 -15.07 41.81
N ARG A 17 -12.57 -15.97 40.90
CA ARG A 17 -11.89 -16.19 39.62
C ARG A 17 -12.42 -15.30 38.50
N GLU A 18 -13.61 -14.74 38.63
CA GLU A 18 -14.20 -13.86 37.62
C GLU A 18 -13.42 -12.55 37.42
N PRO A 19 -12.99 -11.82 38.48
CA PRO A 19 -12.19 -10.61 38.31
C PRO A 19 -10.87 -10.89 37.62
N PHE A 20 -10.24 -12.03 37.94
CA PHE A 20 -8.99 -12.45 37.32
C PHE A 20 -9.19 -12.79 35.84
N ARG A 21 -10.26 -13.49 35.47
CA ARG A 21 -10.62 -13.77 34.07
C ARG A 21 -10.91 -12.49 33.29
N ALA A 22 -11.66 -11.56 33.89
CA ALA A 22 -11.96 -10.27 33.29
C ALA A 22 -10.67 -9.44 33.06
N ALA A 23 -9.76 -9.42 34.03
CA ALA A 23 -8.47 -8.74 33.89
C ALA A 23 -7.60 -9.35 32.78
N LEU A 24 -7.57 -10.68 32.64
CA LEU A 24 -6.86 -11.34 31.55
C LEU A 24 -7.48 -11.03 30.17
N ALA A 25 -8.81 -10.99 30.08
CA ALA A 25 -9.51 -10.62 28.85
C ALA A 25 -9.22 -9.16 28.45
N ALA A 26 -9.29 -8.23 29.42
CA ALA A 26 -8.96 -6.82 29.18
C ALA A 26 -7.50 -6.63 28.75
N LEU A 27 -6.56 -7.36 29.35
CA LEU A 27 -5.15 -7.32 28.94
C LEU A 27 -4.94 -7.88 27.53
N ALA A 28 -5.65 -8.95 27.18
CA ALA A 28 -5.59 -9.51 25.83
C ALA A 28 -6.13 -8.53 24.78
N GLU A 29 -7.20 -7.81 25.10
CA GLU A 29 -7.78 -6.78 24.22
C GLU A 29 -6.84 -5.59 24.05
N LEU A 30 -6.33 -5.04 25.16
CA LEU A 30 -5.36 -3.94 25.14
C LEU A 30 -4.11 -4.30 24.33
N ARG A 31 -3.62 -5.53 24.48
CA ARG A 31 -2.51 -6.04 23.67
C ARG A 31 -2.86 -6.08 22.19
N ARG A 32 -4.08 -6.52 21.83
CA ARG A 32 -4.53 -6.56 20.44
C ARG A 32 -4.61 -5.16 19.85
N GLU A 33 -5.25 -4.23 20.55
CA GLU A 33 -5.36 -2.82 20.14
C GLU A 33 -3.98 -2.18 19.94
N TYR A 34 -3.08 -2.37 20.90
CA TYR A 34 -1.72 -1.84 20.81
C TYR A 34 -0.98 -2.39 19.57
N LEU A 35 -1.11 -3.69 19.29
CA LEU A 35 -0.48 -4.30 18.12
C LEU A 35 -1.08 -3.78 16.81
N VAL A 36 -2.40 -3.61 16.73
CA VAL A 36 -3.08 -3.05 15.56
C VAL A 36 -2.64 -1.61 15.32
N GLN A 37 -2.66 -0.77 16.35
CA GLN A 37 -2.24 0.63 16.25
C GLN A 37 -0.76 0.78 15.90
N SER A 38 0.12 -0.04 16.50
CA SER A 38 1.56 0.00 16.22
C SER A 38 1.89 -0.45 14.80
N ARG A 39 1.07 -1.34 14.23
CA ARG A 39 1.29 -1.91 12.91
C ARG A 39 1.22 -0.87 11.80
N GLU A 40 0.22 0.00 11.84
CA GLU A 40 0.09 1.07 10.84
C GLU A 40 1.31 2.00 10.89
N GLY A 41 1.70 2.46 12.08
CA GLY A 41 2.87 3.34 12.24
C GLY A 41 4.18 2.73 11.75
N ILE A 42 4.39 1.43 11.98
CA ILE A 42 5.59 0.72 11.48
C ILE A 42 5.56 0.61 9.95
N VAL A 43 4.40 0.32 9.36
CA VAL A 43 4.24 0.23 7.90
C VAL A 43 4.47 1.60 7.25
N GLU A 44 3.89 2.68 7.80
CA GLU A 44 4.11 4.04 7.30
C GLU A 44 5.59 4.43 7.34
N LEU A 45 6.28 4.14 8.45
CA LEU A 45 7.72 4.41 8.56
C LEU A 45 8.52 3.60 7.53
N ALA A 46 8.20 2.32 7.35
CA ALA A 46 8.87 1.48 6.36
C ALA A 46 8.64 1.97 4.93
N LEU A 47 7.43 2.39 4.60
CA LEU A 47 7.08 2.94 3.28
C LEU A 47 7.78 4.27 3.02
N ALA A 48 7.85 5.16 4.02
CA ALA A 48 8.58 6.42 3.90
C ALA A 48 10.09 6.19 3.65
N ILE A 49 10.68 5.19 4.33
CA ILE A 49 12.07 4.79 4.08
C ILE A 49 12.23 4.21 2.66
N ALA A 50 11.32 3.32 2.26
CA ALA A 50 11.33 2.72 0.92
C ALA A 50 11.23 3.78 -0.17
N GLU A 51 10.32 4.75 -0.04
CA GLU A 51 10.19 5.87 -0.96
C GLU A 51 11.50 6.63 -1.11
N ARG A 52 12.12 6.99 0.02
CA ARG A 52 13.37 7.74 0.01
C ARG A 52 14.50 6.97 -0.67
N VAL A 53 14.60 5.67 -0.44
CA VAL A 53 15.61 4.80 -1.04
C VAL A 53 15.37 4.66 -2.55
N VAL A 54 14.14 4.38 -2.98
CA VAL A 54 13.79 4.20 -4.40
C VAL A 54 14.03 5.49 -5.18
N ARG A 55 13.55 6.63 -4.66
CA ARG A 55 13.79 7.94 -5.29
C ARG A 55 15.26 8.25 -5.42
N HIS A 56 16.04 8.01 -4.37
CA HIS A 56 17.48 8.23 -4.42
C HIS A 56 18.16 7.32 -5.46
N ALA A 57 17.81 6.03 -5.49
CA ALA A 57 18.38 5.09 -6.45
C ALA A 57 18.10 5.51 -7.90
N LEU A 58 16.85 5.85 -8.24
CA LEU A 58 16.47 6.32 -9.58
C LEU A 58 17.10 7.67 -9.92
N ALA A 59 17.27 8.56 -8.94
CA ALA A 59 17.88 9.87 -9.12
C ALA A 59 19.39 9.81 -9.38
N GLU A 60 20.10 8.83 -8.82
CA GLU A 60 21.55 8.69 -8.97
C GLU A 60 21.94 7.78 -10.15
N GLN A 61 21.18 6.70 -10.38
CA GLN A 61 21.56 5.65 -11.33
C GLN A 61 20.71 5.72 -12.60
N ALA A 62 21.28 6.25 -13.69
CA ALA A 62 20.58 6.38 -14.97
C ALA A 62 20.18 5.02 -15.57
N ASP A 63 21.04 4.01 -15.43
CA ASP A 63 20.76 2.64 -15.90
C ASP A 63 19.55 2.02 -15.20
N LEU A 64 19.40 2.28 -13.88
CA LEU A 64 18.25 1.79 -13.11
C LEU A 64 16.95 2.48 -13.56
N LEU A 65 17.01 3.78 -13.82
CA LEU A 65 15.88 4.53 -14.37
C LEU A 65 15.48 4.01 -15.77
N ALA A 66 16.45 3.75 -16.65
CA ALA A 66 16.19 3.20 -17.98
C ALA A 66 15.53 1.80 -17.89
N ALA A 67 16.07 0.91 -17.06
CA ALA A 67 15.50 -0.41 -16.83
C ALA A 67 14.08 -0.35 -16.24
N PHE A 68 13.82 0.63 -15.35
CA PHE A 68 12.49 0.85 -14.80
C PHE A 68 11.48 1.30 -15.87
N VAL A 69 11.87 2.23 -16.75
CA VAL A 69 11.05 2.65 -17.89
C VAL A 69 10.79 1.49 -18.85
N GLU A 70 11.80 0.69 -19.19
CA GLU A 70 11.63 -0.49 -20.05
C GLU A 70 10.65 -1.50 -19.45
N HIS A 71 10.75 -1.75 -18.14
CA HIS A 71 9.80 -2.61 -17.44
C HIS A 71 8.38 -2.05 -17.46
N ALA A 72 8.21 -0.74 -17.25
CA ALA A 72 6.92 -0.07 -17.30
C ALA A 72 6.28 -0.20 -18.70
N VAL A 73 7.06 0.04 -19.75
CA VAL A 73 6.64 -0.13 -21.14
C VAL A 73 6.25 -1.56 -21.45
N ALA A 74 7.04 -2.55 -21.01
CA ALA A 74 6.76 -3.97 -21.23
C ALA A 74 5.49 -4.47 -20.53
N THR A 75 4.99 -3.73 -19.54
CA THR A 75 3.75 -4.07 -18.81
C THR A 75 2.50 -3.57 -19.55
N VAL A 76 2.64 -2.58 -20.43
CA VAL A 76 1.54 -1.99 -21.21
C VAL A 76 1.38 -2.74 -22.53
N ALA A 77 0.14 -2.97 -22.95
CA ALA A 77 -0.13 -3.60 -24.24
C ALA A 77 0.28 -2.65 -25.38
N ALA A 78 1.15 -3.12 -26.28
CA ALA A 78 1.63 -2.36 -27.43
C ALA A 78 0.60 -2.37 -28.58
N ASP A 79 -0.55 -1.73 -28.36
CA ASP A 79 -1.64 -1.62 -29.33
C ASP A 79 -1.48 -0.41 -30.27
N GLY A 80 -0.29 0.21 -30.31
CA GLY A 80 -0.01 1.44 -31.05
C GLY A 80 1.28 2.12 -30.56
N PRO A 81 1.53 3.38 -30.96
CA PRO A 81 2.64 4.16 -30.42
C PRO A 81 2.43 4.39 -28.92
N LEU A 82 3.47 4.14 -28.13
CA LEU A 82 3.48 4.39 -26.70
C LEU A 82 4.13 5.74 -26.39
N GLU A 83 3.55 6.48 -25.45
CA GLU A 83 4.11 7.71 -24.90
C GLU A 83 4.57 7.46 -23.46
N VAL A 84 5.83 7.77 -23.17
CA VAL A 84 6.40 7.65 -21.84
C VAL A 84 6.65 9.05 -21.29
N ARG A 85 5.83 9.45 -20.33
CA ARG A 85 5.94 10.72 -19.62
C ARG A 85 6.83 10.57 -18.39
N VAL A 86 7.82 11.44 -18.27
CA VAL A 86 8.77 11.50 -17.15
C VAL A 86 9.08 12.95 -16.78
N SER A 87 9.67 13.17 -15.61
CA SER A 87 10.17 14.49 -15.21
C SER A 87 11.16 15.07 -16.24
N PRO A 88 11.22 16.40 -16.46
CA PRO A 88 12.16 16.99 -17.43
C PRO A 88 13.62 16.60 -17.19
N ILE A 89 14.04 16.53 -15.92
CA ILE A 89 15.41 16.14 -15.54
C ILE A 89 15.70 14.68 -15.93
N ASP A 90 14.72 13.80 -15.72
CA ASP A 90 14.87 12.39 -16.05
C ASP A 90 14.77 12.14 -17.56
N CYS A 91 13.98 12.95 -18.27
CA CYS A 91 13.95 12.99 -19.73
C CYS A 91 15.34 13.31 -20.30
N GLU A 92 16.00 14.35 -19.79
CA GLU A 92 17.37 14.71 -20.18
C GLU A 92 18.37 13.59 -19.89
N ARG A 93 18.27 12.95 -18.71
CA ARG A 93 19.14 11.83 -18.32
C ARG A 93 18.94 10.59 -19.20
N LEU A 94 17.70 10.29 -19.58
CA LEU A 94 17.38 9.15 -20.44
C LEU A 94 17.80 9.37 -21.89
N ARG A 95 17.78 10.62 -22.36
CA ARG A 95 18.29 11.01 -23.69
C ARG A 95 19.81 11.22 -23.73
N ALA A 96 20.46 11.32 -22.58
CA ALA A 96 21.90 11.57 -22.51
C ALA A 96 22.68 10.40 -23.14
N GLY A 97 23.25 10.64 -24.31
CA GLY A 97 23.98 9.63 -25.10
C GLY A 97 23.30 9.27 -26.43
N GLU A 98 22.08 9.76 -26.66
CA GLU A 98 21.35 9.54 -27.91
C GLU A 98 21.50 10.72 -28.86
N ALA A 99 21.75 10.43 -30.14
CA ALA A 99 22.00 11.45 -31.16
C ALA A 99 20.73 11.89 -31.92
N ASP A 100 19.68 11.07 -31.93
CA ASP A 100 18.43 11.31 -32.67
C ASP A 100 17.22 10.66 -31.98
N ASP A 101 16.39 11.49 -31.35
CA ASP A 101 15.16 11.09 -30.64
C ASP A 101 14.19 10.29 -31.54
N ALA A 102 14.13 10.59 -32.85
CA ALA A 102 13.19 9.93 -33.75
C ALA A 102 13.69 8.53 -34.18
N ALA A 103 15.00 8.34 -34.29
CA ALA A 103 15.59 7.03 -34.53
C ALA A 103 15.41 6.12 -33.30
N VAL A 104 15.68 6.66 -32.11
CA VAL A 104 15.50 5.98 -30.84
C VAL A 104 14.05 5.58 -30.62
N ALA A 105 13.09 6.48 -30.88
CA ALA A 105 11.69 6.17 -30.70
C ALA A 105 11.22 4.99 -31.59
N ARG A 106 11.79 4.85 -32.80
CA ARG A 106 11.52 3.68 -33.66
C ARG A 106 12.17 2.41 -33.15
N GLU A 107 13.36 2.50 -32.57
CA GLU A 107 14.07 1.34 -32.00
C GLU A 107 13.39 0.84 -30.71
N ARG A 108 13.01 1.77 -29.83
CA ARG A 108 12.40 1.48 -28.52
C ARG A 108 10.89 1.22 -28.59
N GLY A 109 10.22 1.69 -29.64
CA GLY A 109 8.77 1.56 -29.82
C GLY A 109 7.92 2.54 -28.99
N TYR A 110 8.56 3.53 -28.35
CA TYR A 110 7.90 4.56 -27.55
C TYR A 110 8.58 5.92 -27.70
N VAL A 111 7.86 7.00 -27.41
CA VAL A 111 8.36 8.37 -27.41
C VAL A 111 8.48 8.87 -25.97
N LEU A 112 9.64 9.41 -25.61
CA LEU A 112 9.85 10.08 -24.31
C LEU A 112 9.31 11.50 -24.34
N VAL A 113 8.46 11.85 -23.39
CA VAL A 113 7.87 13.18 -23.22
C VAL A 113 8.19 13.71 -21.82
N ALA A 114 8.67 14.96 -21.78
CA ALA A 114 8.94 15.65 -20.52
C ALA A 114 7.64 16.24 -19.96
N ASP A 115 7.30 15.89 -18.72
CA ASP A 115 6.13 16.37 -18.01
C ASP A 115 6.55 17.07 -16.70
N PRO A 116 6.42 18.40 -16.61
CA PRO A 116 6.74 19.17 -15.41
C PRO A 116 5.90 18.82 -14.17
N ALA A 117 4.77 18.13 -14.33
CA ALA A 117 3.94 17.69 -13.21
C ALA A 117 4.49 16.43 -12.51
N LEU A 118 5.45 15.73 -13.13
CA LEU A 118 6.04 14.50 -12.59
C LEU A 118 7.30 14.80 -11.78
N ALA A 119 7.40 14.15 -10.61
CA ALA A 119 8.60 14.22 -9.79
C ALA A 119 9.70 13.32 -10.36
N ARG A 120 10.93 13.50 -9.88
CA ARG A 120 12.04 12.64 -10.29
C ARG A 120 11.78 11.18 -9.86
N GLY A 121 12.01 10.26 -10.79
CA GLY A 121 11.73 8.83 -10.66
C GLY A 121 10.29 8.43 -11.01
N ASP A 122 9.39 9.38 -11.26
CA ASP A 122 8.04 9.08 -11.71
C ASP A 122 8.01 8.78 -13.20
N VAL A 123 7.24 7.76 -13.57
CA VAL A 123 7.03 7.33 -14.95
C VAL A 123 5.54 7.09 -15.16
N VAL A 124 5.00 7.63 -16.24
CA VAL A 124 3.65 7.30 -16.72
C VAL A 124 3.77 6.81 -18.16
N VAL A 125 3.17 5.68 -18.47
CA VAL A 125 3.16 5.12 -19.82
C VAL A 125 1.74 5.14 -20.35
N GLU A 126 1.54 5.81 -21.47
CA GLU A 126 0.26 5.90 -22.17
C GLU A 126 0.33 5.15 -23.49
N GLY A 127 -0.61 4.24 -23.71
CA GLY A 127 -0.88 3.60 -24.99
C GLY A 127 -2.28 3.96 -25.49
N ALA A 128 -2.62 3.46 -26.68
CA ALA A 128 -3.89 3.81 -27.33
C ALA A 128 -5.15 3.38 -26.54
N SER A 129 -5.05 2.28 -25.80
CA SER A 129 -6.16 1.62 -25.07
C SER A 129 -5.86 1.41 -23.59
N SER A 130 -4.64 1.69 -23.14
CA SER A 130 -4.17 1.35 -21.80
C SER A 130 -3.18 2.40 -21.28
N GLU A 131 -3.14 2.55 -19.97
CA GLU A 131 -2.23 3.46 -19.27
C GLU A 131 -1.64 2.72 -18.07
N LEU A 132 -0.36 2.98 -17.78
CA LEU A 132 0.29 2.58 -16.55
C LEU A 132 0.78 3.82 -15.80
N ASP A 133 0.21 4.02 -14.61
CA ASP A 133 0.65 5.01 -13.64
C ASP A 133 1.74 4.39 -12.76
N GLY A 134 3.00 4.63 -13.14
CA GLY A 134 4.20 4.15 -12.46
C GLY A 134 4.78 5.14 -11.45
N ARG A 135 4.00 6.15 -11.01
CA ARG A 135 4.43 7.07 -9.95
C ARG A 135 4.77 6.31 -8.68
N ILE A 136 5.86 6.72 -8.02
CA ILE A 136 6.39 5.98 -6.86
C ILE A 136 5.36 5.91 -5.74
N GLU A 137 4.62 6.99 -5.50
CA GLU A 137 3.53 7.06 -4.54
C GLU A 137 2.43 6.04 -4.85
N ARG A 138 2.08 5.87 -6.13
CA ARG A 138 1.05 4.94 -6.56
C ARG A 138 1.49 3.50 -6.32
N LEU A 139 2.72 3.17 -6.71
CA LEU A 139 3.32 1.84 -6.51
C LEU A 139 3.45 1.49 -5.03
N LEU A 140 3.92 2.42 -4.20
CA LEU A 140 3.99 2.23 -2.75
C LEU A 140 2.61 2.13 -2.10
N GLY A 141 1.59 2.80 -2.65
CA GLY A 141 0.20 2.62 -2.24
C GLY A 141 -0.32 1.20 -2.46
N ILE A 142 0.10 0.53 -3.53
CA ILE A 142 -0.22 -0.89 -3.76
C ILE A 142 0.45 -1.77 -2.70
N VAL A 143 1.73 -1.52 -2.42
CA VAL A 143 2.46 -2.23 -1.36
C VAL A 143 1.79 -2.01 0.00
N ARG A 144 1.42 -0.76 0.33
CA ARG A 144 0.67 -0.40 1.53
C ARG A 144 -0.60 -1.23 1.66
N ALA A 145 -1.41 -1.31 0.61
CA ALA A 145 -2.67 -2.06 0.61
C ALA A 145 -2.48 -3.58 0.79
N SER A 146 -1.35 -4.14 0.33
CA SER A 146 -1.01 -5.55 0.58
C SER A 146 -0.51 -5.81 2.00
N LEU A 147 0.17 -4.80 2.58
CA LEU A 147 0.72 -4.89 3.94
C LEU A 147 -0.31 -4.55 4.99
N LEU A 148 -1.29 -3.70 4.75
CA LEU A 148 -2.39 -3.40 5.68
C LEU A 148 -3.62 -4.21 5.30
N PRO A 149 -4.07 -5.20 6.11
CA PRO A 149 -5.33 -5.86 5.85
C PRO A 149 -6.41 -4.79 5.89
N VAL A 150 -7.28 -4.81 4.88
CA VAL A 150 -8.57 -4.12 4.96
C VAL A 150 -9.32 -4.85 6.07
N ASP A 151 -9.51 -4.22 7.22
CA ASP A 151 -10.25 -4.81 8.34
C ASP A 151 -11.66 -5.18 7.85
N ARG A 152 -11.86 -6.45 7.47
CA ARG A 152 -13.17 -6.98 7.07
C ARG A 152 -14.18 -6.89 8.22
N ASP A 153 -13.68 -6.72 9.44
CA ASP A 153 -14.46 -6.59 10.67
C ASP A 153 -15.18 -5.23 10.80
N GLU A 154 -14.90 -4.24 9.95
CA GLU A 154 -15.72 -3.02 9.85
C GLU A 154 -16.97 -3.20 9.00
N ILE A 155 -16.95 -4.10 8.00
CA ILE A 155 -18.09 -4.38 7.14
C ILE A 155 -19.18 -5.16 7.92
N GLU A 156 -18.77 -6.04 8.85
CA GLU A 156 -19.73 -6.79 9.67
C GLU A 156 -20.33 -5.95 10.82
N ARG A 157 -19.59 -4.98 11.37
CA ARG A 157 -20.12 -4.05 12.38
C ARG A 157 -21.05 -2.98 11.79
N GLY A 158 -20.88 -2.60 10.53
CA GLY A 158 -21.78 -1.69 9.81
C GLY A 158 -23.09 -2.33 9.31
N GLY A 159 -23.20 -3.66 9.30
CA GLY A 159 -24.37 -4.39 8.81
C GLY A 159 -25.40 -4.79 9.88
N ALA A 160 -25.09 -4.62 11.17
CA ALA A 160 -25.96 -5.04 12.28
C ALA A 160 -26.92 -3.94 12.79
N ASP A 161 -26.82 -2.72 12.28
CA ASP A 161 -27.65 -1.57 12.71
C ASP A 161 -28.72 -1.15 11.68
N ALA A 162 -29.21 -2.10 10.89
CA ALA A 162 -30.46 -1.91 10.16
C ALA A 162 -31.64 -2.32 11.06
N PRO A 163 -32.38 -1.37 11.68
CA PRO A 163 -33.61 -1.72 12.36
C PRO A 163 -34.63 -2.18 11.31
N GLY A 164 -34.89 -3.49 11.32
CA GLY A 164 -36.06 -4.05 10.66
C GLY A 164 -37.34 -3.47 11.24
N GLY A 165 -38.27 -3.14 10.34
CA GLY A 165 -39.71 -3.28 10.56
C GLY A 165 -40.33 -2.39 11.64
N GLY A 166 -40.77 -1.20 11.24
CA GLY A 166 -41.80 -0.42 11.93
C GLY A 166 -43.05 -0.35 11.07
N ALA A 167 -44.07 -1.11 11.45
CA ALA A 167 -45.40 -1.13 10.84
C ALA A 167 -46.03 0.25 10.69
N ARG A 168 -46.71 0.49 9.56
CA ARG A 168 -48.09 0.99 9.44
C ARG A 168 -48.52 1.08 7.98
#